data_AF-A0AAN1LQ77-F1
#
_entry.id   AF-A0AAN1LQ77-F1
#
_cell.length_a   1.000
_cell.length_b   1.000
_cell.length_c   1.000
_cell.angle_alpha   90.00
_cell.angle_beta   90.00
_cell.angle_gamma   90.00
#
_symmetry.space_group_name_H-M   'P 1'
#
loop_
_entity.id
_entity.type
_entity.pdbx_description
1 polymer ?
#
loop_
_entity_poly.entity_id
_entity_poly.type
_entity_poly.pdbx_seq_one_letter_code
_entity_poly.pdbx_strand_id
1 'polypeptide(L)'
;MATSTAQAFPWAPPNAMDVEALPVGEWWDAISAPTPVADRALELLGDRSGAVIQDDTYGKTYWLIGIDTARSWCVRQVRVLTALADEGTLLGVPPVSWGPEHRTHWRIPLGPDRYLTDTNRLARALRRAVDEVLGPAPDGRQLCYRCQLPTDEPVPVAIRHSGSVARATVYACPAHAGDYSRDTVAQAAARRRALEFGRSR
;
A
#
# COMPACT_ATOMS: atom_id res chain seq x y z
N MET A 1 -22.49 9.77 -34.77
CA MET A 1 -22.80 10.25 -33.42
C MET A 1 -23.08 9.03 -32.57
N ALA A 2 -22.13 8.63 -31.72
CA ALA A 2 -22.31 7.53 -30.77
C ALA A 2 -22.53 8.16 -29.40
N THR A 3 -23.76 8.10 -28.91
CA THR A 3 -24.11 8.37 -27.52
C THR A 3 -23.42 7.33 -26.65
N SER A 4 -22.31 7.74 -26.02
CA SER A 4 -21.65 6.98 -24.97
C SER A 4 -22.58 6.94 -23.76
N THR A 5 -23.16 5.78 -23.47
CA THR A 5 -23.90 5.55 -22.23
C THR A 5 -22.92 5.65 -21.06
N ALA A 6 -22.82 6.86 -20.48
CA ALA A 6 -22.11 7.11 -19.24
C ALA A 6 -22.81 6.31 -18.13
N GLN A 7 -22.27 5.15 -17.80
CA GLN A 7 -22.77 4.34 -16.70
C GLN A 7 -22.41 5.05 -15.39
N ALA A 8 -23.44 5.40 -14.62
CA ALA A 8 -23.31 6.18 -13.41
C ALA A 8 -22.66 5.33 -12.30
N PHE A 9 -21.43 5.68 -11.94
CA PHE A 9 -20.90 5.32 -10.63
C PHE A 9 -21.84 5.88 -9.54
N PRO A 10 -21.91 5.30 -8.34
CA PRO A 10 -22.73 5.83 -7.25
C PRO A 10 -22.26 7.21 -6.73
N TRP A 11 -21.19 7.75 -7.31
CA TRP A 11 -20.58 9.05 -7.05
C TRP A 11 -20.05 9.63 -8.36
N ALA A 12 -19.86 10.94 -8.43
CA ALA A 12 -19.23 11.58 -9.59
C ALA A 12 -17.70 11.60 -9.38
N PRO A 13 -16.90 10.87 -10.17
CA PRO A 13 -15.45 10.97 -10.08
C PRO A 13 -14.99 12.40 -10.46
N PRO A 14 -13.84 12.86 -9.94
CA PRO A 14 -13.36 14.23 -10.14
C PRO A 14 -13.26 14.60 -11.61
N ASN A 15 -13.63 15.85 -11.93
CA ASN A 15 -13.49 16.41 -13.27
C ASN A 15 -12.01 16.77 -13.58
N ALA A 16 -11.73 17.05 -14.86
CA ALA A 16 -10.43 16.86 -15.53
C ALA A 16 -9.22 17.67 -15.01
N MET A 17 -9.35 18.55 -14.02
CA MET A 17 -8.38 19.64 -13.80
C MET A 17 -7.37 19.38 -12.67
N ASP A 18 -7.76 18.76 -11.55
CA ASP A 18 -6.86 18.53 -10.42
C ASP A 18 -7.34 17.38 -9.51
N VAL A 19 -6.46 16.93 -8.61
CA VAL A 19 -6.77 15.97 -7.55
C VAL A 19 -7.81 16.56 -6.60
N GLU A 20 -8.89 15.83 -6.37
CA GLU A 20 -9.97 16.23 -5.47
C GLU A 20 -9.92 15.42 -4.18
N ALA A 21 -9.99 16.09 -3.02
CA ALA A 21 -10.04 15.42 -1.74
C ALA A 21 -11.47 14.96 -1.44
N LEU A 22 -11.70 13.65 -1.45
CA LEU A 22 -13.02 13.07 -1.28
C LEU A 22 -13.14 12.28 0.03
N PRO A 23 -14.30 12.33 0.70
CA PRO A 23 -14.53 11.63 1.95
C PRO A 23 -14.59 10.11 1.75
N VAL A 24 -13.81 9.38 2.55
CA VAL A 24 -13.96 7.93 2.66
C VAL A 24 -15.21 7.60 3.48
N GLY A 25 -15.82 6.45 3.23
CA GLY A 25 -17.01 5.98 3.93
C GLY A 25 -18.33 6.48 3.35
N GLU A 26 -18.33 7.41 2.37
CA GLU A 26 -19.56 7.84 1.69
C GLU A 26 -19.96 6.90 0.54
N TRP A 27 -18.99 6.53 -0.30
CA TRP A 27 -19.22 5.64 -1.44
C TRP A 27 -18.29 4.42 -1.44
N TRP A 28 -17.15 4.55 -0.78
CA TRP A 28 -16.11 3.54 -0.69
C TRP A 28 -15.25 3.83 0.54
N ASP A 29 -14.70 2.78 1.12
CA ASP A 29 -13.51 2.88 1.96
C ASP A 29 -12.28 2.69 1.08
N ALA A 30 -11.09 2.97 1.61
CA ALA A 30 -9.85 2.73 0.88
C ALA A 30 -8.84 1.93 1.70
N ILE A 31 -7.99 1.19 1.00
CA ILE A 31 -6.82 0.53 1.59
C ILE A 31 -5.58 1.18 1.03
N SER A 32 -4.67 1.65 1.87
CA SER A 32 -3.36 2.15 1.45
C SER A 32 -2.25 1.13 1.74
N ALA A 33 -1.31 1.00 0.80
CA ALA A 33 -0.09 0.22 0.99
C ALA A 33 1.13 0.97 0.39
N PRO A 34 2.36 0.69 0.86
CA PRO A 34 3.57 1.16 0.20
C PRO A 34 3.68 0.62 -1.23
N THR A 35 4.15 1.43 -2.18
CA THR A 35 4.24 1.05 -3.61
C THR A 35 4.88 -0.33 -3.84
N PRO A 36 6.01 -0.71 -3.20
CA PRO A 36 6.60 -2.04 -3.43
C PRO A 36 5.71 -3.21 -3.00
N VAL A 37 4.94 -3.04 -1.92
CA VAL A 37 3.94 -4.04 -1.47
C VAL A 37 2.78 -4.06 -2.46
N ALA A 38 2.37 -2.89 -2.94
CA ALA A 38 1.28 -2.77 -3.88
C ALA A 38 1.58 -3.37 -5.25
N ASP A 39 2.77 -3.13 -5.79
CA ASP A 39 3.26 -3.77 -7.02
C ASP A 39 3.04 -5.28 -6.95
N ARG A 40 3.51 -5.88 -5.86
CA ARG A 40 3.40 -7.32 -5.65
C ARG A 40 1.97 -7.79 -5.43
N ALA A 41 1.16 -7.02 -4.70
CA ALA A 41 -0.25 -7.34 -4.49
C ALA A 41 -1.04 -7.30 -5.81
N LEU A 42 -0.75 -6.35 -6.70
CA LEU A 42 -1.37 -6.25 -8.02
C LEU A 42 -1.00 -7.44 -8.92
N GLU A 43 0.25 -7.89 -8.90
CA GLU A 43 0.65 -9.13 -9.59
C GLU A 43 -0.14 -10.35 -9.10
N LEU A 44 -0.37 -10.46 -7.78
CA LEU A 44 -1.13 -11.57 -7.18
C LEU A 44 -2.64 -11.47 -7.46
N LEU A 45 -3.18 -10.26 -7.53
CA LEU A 45 -4.59 -10.02 -7.84
C LEU A 45 -4.87 -10.26 -9.33
N GLY A 46 -3.98 -9.81 -10.21
CA GLY A 46 -4.18 -9.76 -11.65
C GLY A 46 -5.44 -8.99 -12.00
N ASP A 47 -6.25 -9.56 -12.89
CA ASP A 47 -7.52 -8.99 -13.36
C ASP A 47 -8.64 -8.87 -12.31
N ARG A 48 -8.37 -9.27 -11.07
CA ARG A 48 -9.35 -9.19 -9.98
C ARG A 48 -9.25 -7.91 -9.17
N SER A 49 -8.27 -7.04 -9.48
CA SER A 49 -8.16 -5.73 -8.86
C SER A 49 -9.22 -4.79 -9.43
N GLY A 50 -9.83 -4.00 -8.55
CA GLY A 50 -10.62 -2.82 -8.90
C GLY A 50 -9.74 -1.67 -9.39
N ALA A 51 -10.27 -0.44 -9.32
CA ALA A 51 -9.53 0.76 -9.64
C ALA A 51 -8.50 1.06 -8.54
N VAL A 52 -7.39 1.64 -8.97
CA VAL A 52 -6.21 1.82 -8.11
C VAL A 52 -5.62 3.18 -8.36
N ILE A 53 -5.44 3.93 -7.28
CA ILE A 53 -4.77 5.23 -7.29
C ILE A 53 -3.32 5.01 -6.89
N GLN A 54 -2.39 5.54 -7.68
CA GLN A 54 -0.98 5.63 -7.34
C GLN A 54 -0.67 7.06 -6.90
N ASP A 55 0.12 7.20 -5.84
CA ASP A 55 0.62 8.46 -5.32
C ASP A 55 2.13 8.36 -5.11
N ASP A 56 2.85 8.89 -6.09
CA ASP A 56 4.31 8.85 -6.12
C ASP A 56 4.95 9.88 -5.18
N THR A 57 4.16 10.84 -4.66
CA THR A 57 4.65 11.83 -3.69
C THR A 57 4.99 11.16 -2.36
N TYR A 58 4.13 10.24 -1.91
CA TYR A 58 4.31 9.52 -0.65
C TYR A 58 4.71 8.06 -0.83
N GLY A 59 4.85 7.58 -2.07
CA GLY A 59 5.15 6.18 -2.37
C GLY A 59 4.04 5.25 -1.88
N LYS A 60 2.78 5.65 -2.12
CA LYS A 60 1.59 4.94 -1.67
C LYS A 60 0.72 4.55 -2.86
N THR A 61 0.00 3.46 -2.69
CA THR A 61 -1.02 2.98 -3.61
C THR A 61 -2.30 2.73 -2.83
N TYR A 62 -3.43 3.13 -3.40
CA TYR A 62 -4.74 3.05 -2.78
C TYR A 62 -5.70 2.22 -3.63
N TRP A 63 -6.37 1.26 -3.00
CA TRP A 63 -7.52 0.57 -3.59
C TRP A 63 -8.80 1.12 -3.01
N LEU A 64 -9.82 1.28 -3.84
CA LEU A 64 -11.17 1.50 -3.38
C LEU A 64 -11.81 0.15 -3.03
N ILE A 65 -12.50 0.09 -1.90
CA ILE A 65 -13.22 -1.10 -1.41
C ILE A 65 -14.63 -0.72 -0.96
N GLY A 66 -15.49 -1.71 -0.80
CA GLY A 66 -16.81 -1.48 -0.20
C GLY A 66 -16.68 -0.87 1.20
N ILE A 67 -17.63 -0.04 1.58
CA ILE A 67 -17.69 0.55 2.92
C ILE A 67 -17.79 -0.58 3.95
N ASP A 68 -17.04 -0.44 5.06
CA ASP A 68 -17.07 -1.30 6.23
C ASP A 68 -16.62 -2.75 6.02
N THR A 69 -16.06 -3.09 4.86
CA THR A 69 -15.64 -4.47 4.57
C THR A 69 -14.28 -4.84 5.18
N ALA A 70 -13.51 -3.86 5.69
CA ALA A 70 -12.16 -4.05 6.21
C ALA A 70 -11.96 -3.67 7.70
N ARG A 71 -13.04 -3.44 8.47
CA ARG A 71 -12.98 -2.90 9.86
C ARG A 71 -12.03 -3.63 10.83
N SER A 72 -11.77 -4.92 10.61
CA SER A 72 -10.91 -5.76 11.48
C SER A 72 -9.53 -6.07 10.89
N TRP A 73 -9.14 -5.40 9.80
CA TRP A 73 -7.86 -5.69 9.18
C TRP A 73 -6.69 -5.12 9.96
N CYS A 74 -5.76 -6.01 10.30
CA CYS A 74 -4.44 -5.65 10.74
C CYS A 74 -3.43 -6.33 9.82
N VAL A 75 -2.80 -5.53 8.95
CA VAL A 75 -1.72 -5.97 8.06
C VAL A 75 -0.60 -4.93 8.17
N ARG A 76 0.63 -5.38 8.42
CA ARG A 76 1.78 -4.50 8.66
C ARG A 76 1.97 -3.51 7.50
N GLN A 77 2.12 -2.22 7.84
CA GLN A 77 2.30 -1.10 6.92
C GLN A 77 1.15 -0.87 5.91
N VAL A 78 0.04 -1.59 6.05
CA VAL A 78 -1.20 -1.34 5.31
C VAL A 78 -2.14 -0.56 6.23
N ARG A 79 -2.89 0.39 5.67
CA ARG A 79 -3.91 1.14 6.41
C ARG A 79 -5.28 0.97 5.78
N VAL A 80 -6.28 0.87 6.64
CA VAL A 80 -7.67 1.05 6.26
C VAL A 80 -8.00 2.52 6.46
N LEU A 81 -8.49 3.17 5.41
CA LEU A 81 -9.05 4.51 5.42
C LEU A 81 -10.56 4.34 5.36
N THR A 82 -11.22 4.61 6.48
CA THR A 82 -12.67 4.44 6.67
C THR A 82 -13.20 5.59 7.52
N ALA A 83 -14.49 5.84 7.48
CA ALA A 83 -15.11 6.86 8.30
C ALA A 83 -14.97 6.50 9.80
N LEU A 84 -14.42 7.42 10.58
CA LEU A 84 -14.38 7.32 12.04
C LEU A 84 -15.48 8.22 12.61
N ALA A 85 -16.05 7.82 13.76
CA ALA A 85 -17.25 8.44 14.32
C ALA A 85 -17.15 9.98 14.52
N ASP A 86 -15.94 10.48 14.76
CA ASP A 86 -15.69 11.89 15.11
C ASP A 86 -14.71 12.60 14.16
N GLU A 87 -14.20 11.92 13.12
CA GLU A 87 -13.22 12.48 12.18
C GLU A 87 -13.42 11.93 10.76
N GLY A 88 -13.56 12.84 9.79
CA GLY A 88 -13.62 12.50 8.37
C GLY A 88 -12.22 12.26 7.81
N THR A 89 -11.98 11.07 7.24
CA THR A 89 -10.77 10.80 6.47
C THR A 89 -11.00 11.18 5.01
N LEU A 90 -10.09 11.96 4.43
CA LEU A 90 -10.12 12.33 3.01
C LEU A 90 -9.06 11.54 2.24
N LEU A 91 -9.38 11.17 1.00
CA LEU A 91 -8.43 10.63 0.04
C LEU A 91 -8.39 11.53 -1.20
N GLY A 92 -7.19 11.89 -1.63
CA GLY A 92 -6.98 12.58 -2.90
C GLY A 92 -7.26 11.65 -4.08
N VAL A 93 -8.32 11.92 -4.82
CA VAL A 93 -8.74 11.17 -6.00
C VAL A 93 -8.34 11.95 -7.25
N PRO A 94 -7.57 11.36 -8.17
CA PRO A 94 -7.17 12.04 -9.39
C PRO A 94 -8.31 12.08 -10.42
N PRO A 95 -8.29 13.05 -11.35
CA PRO A 95 -9.18 13.05 -12.51
C PRO A 95 -9.14 11.74 -13.28
N VAL A 96 -10.28 11.33 -13.85
CA VAL A 96 -10.44 10.02 -14.52
C VAL A 96 -9.49 9.80 -15.70
N SER A 97 -9.00 10.88 -16.30
CA SER A 97 -8.09 10.86 -17.45
C SER A 97 -6.62 10.78 -17.07
N TRP A 98 -6.26 10.94 -15.79
CA TRP A 98 -4.86 11.03 -15.36
C TRP A 98 -4.21 9.65 -15.28
N GLY A 99 -3.15 9.47 -16.05
CA GLY A 99 -2.28 8.30 -16.07
C GLY A 99 -0.88 8.60 -15.47
N PRO A 100 0.09 7.71 -15.69
CA PRO A 100 1.42 7.75 -15.07
C PRO A 100 2.25 9.02 -15.31
N GLU A 101 1.83 9.88 -16.23
CA GLU A 101 2.41 11.22 -16.43
C GLU A 101 2.13 12.20 -15.28
N HIS A 102 1.19 11.89 -14.38
CA HIS A 102 0.87 12.67 -13.18
C HIS A 102 1.35 11.98 -11.90
N ARG A 103 1.76 12.76 -10.88
CA ARG A 103 2.25 12.23 -9.59
C ARG A 103 1.21 11.41 -8.82
N THR A 104 -0.04 11.84 -8.88
CA THR A 104 -1.19 11.11 -8.35
C THR A 104 -2.05 10.73 -9.53
N HIS A 105 -2.26 9.44 -9.80
CA HIS A 105 -2.90 9.00 -11.03
C HIS A 105 -3.64 7.69 -10.88
N TRP A 106 -4.50 7.36 -11.83
CA TRP A 106 -5.10 6.03 -11.91
C TRP A 106 -4.08 5.03 -12.46
N ARG A 107 -3.57 4.17 -11.60
CA ARG A 107 -2.73 3.04 -11.99
C ARG A 107 -3.55 1.92 -12.62
N ILE A 108 -4.76 1.69 -12.09
CA ILE A 108 -5.80 0.92 -12.76
C ILE A 108 -6.99 1.88 -12.93
N PRO A 109 -7.39 2.21 -14.17
CA PRO A 109 -8.48 3.13 -14.45
C PRO A 109 -9.80 2.71 -13.82
N LEU A 110 -10.65 3.70 -13.52
CA LEU A 110 -12.06 3.47 -13.22
C LEU A 110 -12.73 2.80 -14.42
N GLY A 111 -13.45 1.71 -14.16
CA GLY A 111 -14.22 0.97 -15.16
C GLY A 111 -15.59 0.55 -14.63
N PRO A 112 -16.60 0.37 -15.51
CA PRO A 112 -17.99 0.14 -15.13
C PRO A 112 -18.20 -1.06 -14.19
N ASP A 113 -17.40 -2.12 -14.35
CA ASP A 113 -17.47 -3.33 -13.51
C ASP A 113 -16.23 -3.53 -12.62
N ARG A 114 -15.38 -2.51 -12.49
CA ARG A 114 -14.03 -2.67 -11.93
C ARG A 114 -13.55 -1.47 -11.10
N TYR A 115 -14.43 -0.77 -10.39
CA TYR A 115 -13.98 0.34 -9.53
C TYR A 115 -13.67 -0.09 -8.08
N LEU A 116 -14.43 -1.03 -7.50
CA LEU A 116 -14.12 -1.59 -6.17
C LEU A 116 -13.32 -2.89 -6.29
N THR A 117 -12.40 -3.09 -5.34
CA THR A 117 -11.69 -4.36 -5.19
C THR A 117 -12.37 -5.21 -4.13
N ASP A 118 -12.59 -6.50 -4.43
CA ASP A 118 -13.07 -7.45 -3.42
C ASP A 118 -12.08 -7.51 -2.25
N THR A 119 -12.59 -7.16 -1.07
CA THR A 119 -11.79 -6.97 0.14
C THR A 119 -11.10 -8.27 0.52
N ASN A 120 -11.78 -9.41 0.53
CA ASN A 120 -11.15 -10.69 0.90
C ASN A 120 -10.00 -11.11 -0.01
N ARG A 121 -10.13 -10.89 -1.32
CA ARG A 121 -9.04 -11.11 -2.30
C ARG A 121 -7.88 -10.16 -2.06
N LEU A 122 -8.15 -8.88 -1.85
CA LEU A 122 -7.14 -7.87 -1.54
C LEU A 122 -6.38 -8.21 -0.25
N ALA A 123 -7.07 -8.67 0.80
CA ALA A 123 -6.45 -9.07 2.07
C ALA A 123 -5.42 -10.18 1.87
N ARG A 124 -5.80 -11.23 1.13
CA ARG A 124 -4.92 -12.37 0.85
C ARG A 124 -3.71 -11.95 0.04
N ALA A 125 -3.92 -11.13 -0.99
CA ALA A 125 -2.84 -10.60 -1.82
C ALA A 125 -1.88 -9.71 -1.00
N LEU A 126 -2.41 -8.78 -0.20
CA LEU A 126 -1.61 -7.88 0.62
C LEU A 126 -0.82 -8.59 1.71
N ARG A 127 -1.41 -9.56 2.43
CA ARG A 127 -0.67 -10.34 3.44
C ARG A 127 0.52 -11.06 2.81
N ARG A 128 0.28 -11.75 1.69
CA ARG A 128 1.33 -12.44 0.95
C ARG A 128 2.38 -11.47 0.40
N ALA A 129 1.95 -10.34 -0.16
CA ALA A 129 2.86 -9.32 -0.68
C ALA A 129 3.70 -8.70 0.43
N VAL A 130 3.13 -8.42 1.60
CA VAL A 130 3.85 -7.91 2.77
C VAL A 130 4.93 -8.90 3.21
N ASP A 131 4.60 -10.18 3.32
CA ASP A 131 5.59 -11.21 3.69
C ASP A 131 6.68 -11.33 2.62
N GLU A 132 6.31 -11.30 1.34
CA GLU A 132 7.26 -11.40 0.22
C GLU A 132 8.15 -10.15 0.03
N VAL A 133 7.68 -8.96 0.41
CA VAL A 133 8.41 -7.70 0.19
C VAL A 133 9.17 -7.25 1.43
N LEU A 134 8.58 -7.41 2.61
CA LEU A 134 9.14 -6.96 3.88
C LEU A 134 9.80 -8.11 4.68
N GLY A 135 9.67 -9.36 4.21
CA GLY A 135 10.08 -10.54 4.96
C GLY A 135 9.08 -10.87 6.09
N PRO A 136 9.36 -11.87 6.93
CA PRO A 136 8.48 -12.20 8.05
C PRO A 136 8.31 -11.02 9.03
N ALA A 137 7.23 -11.04 9.80
CA ALA A 137 7.09 -10.15 10.96
C ALA A 137 8.24 -10.44 11.94
N PRO A 138 8.99 -9.42 12.40
CA PRO A 138 10.00 -9.64 13.41
C PRO A 138 9.36 -10.09 14.72
N ASP A 139 10.06 -10.96 15.45
CA ASP A 139 9.66 -11.37 16.78
C ASP A 139 9.78 -10.19 17.74
N GLY A 140 8.65 -9.77 18.32
CA GLY A 140 8.59 -8.71 19.32
C GLY A 140 8.83 -7.30 18.78
N ARG A 141 8.73 -6.33 19.71
CA ARG A 141 8.86 -4.90 19.40
C ARG A 141 10.31 -4.58 19.02
N GLN A 142 10.50 -3.98 17.85
CA GLN A 142 11.82 -3.64 17.35
C GLN A 142 12.19 -2.20 17.70
N LEU A 143 13.50 -1.92 17.81
CA LEU A 143 14.01 -0.56 17.94
C LEU A 143 14.38 0.00 16.56
N CYS A 144 14.06 1.27 16.32
CA CYS A 144 14.59 1.97 15.16
C CYS A 144 16.10 2.16 15.32
N TYR A 145 16.89 1.73 14.34
CA TYR A 145 18.34 1.88 14.36
C TYR A 145 18.80 3.35 14.36
N ARG A 146 17.97 4.28 13.89
CA ARG A 146 18.28 5.72 13.87
C ARG A 146 18.00 6.40 15.21
N CYS A 147 16.77 6.34 15.72
CA CYS A 147 16.40 7.04 16.96
C CYS A 147 16.42 6.16 18.22
N GLN A 148 16.69 4.86 18.09
CA GLN A 148 16.72 3.88 19.19
C GLN A 148 15.40 3.73 19.97
N LEU A 149 14.31 4.32 19.47
CA LEU A 149 12.98 4.17 20.06
C LEU A 149 12.28 2.91 19.54
N PRO A 150 11.44 2.26 20.36
CA PRO A 150 10.61 1.16 19.90
C PRO A 150 9.64 1.62 18.80
N THR A 151 9.44 0.76 17.79
CA THR A 151 8.50 0.99 16.70
C THR A 151 7.54 -0.18 16.59
N ASP A 152 6.24 0.12 16.53
CA ASP A 152 5.19 -0.87 16.31
C ASP A 152 5.08 -1.23 14.82
N GLU A 153 5.76 -0.47 13.94
CA GLU A 153 5.88 -0.72 12.51
C GLU A 153 7.34 -0.71 12.05
N PRO A 154 8.11 -1.77 12.36
CA PRO A 154 9.48 -1.87 11.89
C PRO A 154 9.55 -2.03 10.36
N VAL A 155 10.35 -1.17 9.73
CA VAL A 155 10.73 -1.28 8.32
C VAL A 155 12.15 -1.84 8.24
N PRO A 156 12.40 -2.99 7.57
CA PRO A 156 13.75 -3.50 7.38
C PRO A 156 14.53 -2.58 6.44
N VAL A 157 15.70 -2.11 6.88
CA VAL A 157 16.54 -1.15 6.13
C VAL A 157 17.92 -1.68 5.76
N ALA A 158 18.47 -2.64 6.51
CA ALA A 158 19.76 -3.27 6.20
C ALA A 158 19.90 -4.64 6.86
N ILE A 159 20.98 -5.36 6.55
CA ILE A 159 21.41 -6.54 7.30
C ILE A 159 22.83 -6.27 7.79
N ARG A 160 23.07 -6.44 9.09
CA ARG A 160 24.43 -6.39 9.65
C ARG A 160 25.13 -7.74 9.46
N HIS A 161 26.31 -7.70 8.89
CA HIS A 161 27.21 -8.84 8.78
C HIS A 161 28.19 -8.82 9.96
N SER A 162 27.96 -9.65 10.99
CA SER A 162 28.97 -9.97 12.00
C SER A 162 29.62 -11.31 11.66
N GLY A 163 30.95 -11.35 11.69
CA GLY A 163 31.78 -12.41 11.10
C GLY A 163 31.62 -13.82 11.66
N SER A 164 30.82 -14.07 12.70
CA SER A 164 30.67 -15.43 13.25
C SER A 164 29.35 -15.73 13.98
N VAL A 165 28.37 -14.81 14.03
CA VAL A 165 27.08 -15.08 14.67
C VAL A 165 25.98 -14.35 13.90
N ALA A 166 24.84 -15.03 13.72
CA ALA A 166 23.57 -14.64 13.09
C ALA A 166 23.52 -13.25 12.41
N ARG A 167 23.25 -13.25 11.10
CA ARG A 167 22.88 -12.05 10.34
C ARG A 167 21.68 -11.38 11.02
N ALA A 168 21.84 -10.15 11.51
CA ALA A 168 20.75 -9.40 12.15
C ALA A 168 20.14 -8.40 11.17
N THR A 169 18.83 -8.48 10.94
CA THR A 169 18.07 -7.46 10.19
C THR A 169 18.04 -6.17 11.00
N VAL A 170 18.41 -5.06 10.37
CA VAL A 170 18.35 -3.72 10.93
C VAL A 170 17.00 -3.11 10.56
N TYR A 171 16.28 -2.63 11.57
CA TYR A 171 14.97 -1.99 11.39
C TYR A 171 15.04 -0.48 11.60
N ALA A 172 14.17 0.27 10.92
CA ALA A 172 13.91 1.68 11.17
C ALA A 172 12.40 1.90 11.43
N CYS A 173 12.06 2.98 12.15
CA CYS A 173 10.68 3.43 12.23
C CYS A 173 10.26 4.11 10.90
N PRO A 174 8.96 4.25 10.62
CA PRO A 174 8.48 4.85 9.37
C PRO A 174 9.08 6.23 9.07
N ALA A 175 9.27 7.06 10.10
CA ALA A 175 9.84 8.40 9.96
C ALA A 175 11.30 8.41 9.48
N HIS A 176 12.11 7.39 9.84
CA HIS A 176 13.53 7.31 9.46
C HIS A 176 13.79 6.32 8.32
N ALA A 177 12.80 5.52 7.92
CA ALA A 177 12.98 4.50 6.89
C ALA A 177 13.36 5.09 5.52
N GLY A 178 12.82 6.27 5.18
CA GLY A 178 13.12 6.97 3.92
C GLY A 178 14.59 7.36 3.78
N ASP A 179 15.28 7.66 4.89
CA ASP A 179 16.68 8.06 4.88
C ASP A 179 17.63 6.93 4.41
N TYR A 180 17.20 5.67 4.58
CA TYR A 180 17.95 4.49 4.13
C TYR A 180 17.64 4.10 2.67
N SER A 181 16.62 4.69 2.04
CA SER A 181 16.14 4.27 0.71
C SER A 181 17.04 4.73 -0.46
N ARG A 182 18.12 5.47 -0.18
CA ARG A 182 19.06 5.92 -1.23
C ARG A 182 20.03 4.83 -1.71
N ASP A 183 19.94 3.60 -1.19
CA ASP A 183 20.71 2.45 -1.67
C ASP A 183 19.79 1.25 -2.03
N THR A 184 19.18 1.32 -3.21
CA THR A 184 18.19 0.35 -3.71
C THR A 184 18.74 -1.08 -3.82
N VAL A 185 20.05 -1.22 -4.03
CA VAL A 185 20.73 -2.51 -4.18
C VAL A 185 20.87 -3.20 -2.82
N ALA A 186 21.25 -2.46 -1.78
CA ALA A 186 21.31 -2.98 -0.41
C ALA A 186 19.92 -3.40 0.09
N GLN A 187 18.88 -2.63 -0.24
CA GLN A 187 17.50 -2.94 0.13
C GLN A 187 16.98 -4.20 -0.57
N ALA A 188 17.23 -4.37 -1.88
CA ALA A 188 16.84 -5.57 -2.62
C ALA A 188 17.59 -6.83 -2.12
N ALA A 189 18.88 -6.72 -1.78
CA ALA A 189 19.67 -7.82 -1.23
C ALA A 189 19.23 -8.21 0.19
N ALA A 190 18.87 -7.22 1.02
CA ALA A 190 18.29 -7.46 2.33
C ALA A 190 16.92 -8.16 2.24
N ARG A 191 16.06 -7.71 1.31
CA ARG A 191 14.72 -8.27 1.07
C ARG A 191 14.77 -9.73 0.59
N ARG A 192 15.56 -10.06 -0.43
CA ARG A 192 15.64 -11.43 -0.97
C ARG A 192 16.05 -12.46 0.08
N ARG A 193 16.95 -12.11 0.99
CA ARG A 193 17.47 -13.03 2.01
C ARG A 193 16.54 -13.19 3.21
N ALA A 194 15.77 -12.16 3.58
CA ALA A 194 14.73 -12.30 4.62
C ALA A 194 13.69 -13.37 4.24
N LEU A 195 13.40 -13.52 2.95
CA LEU A 195 12.54 -14.58 2.43
C LEU A 195 13.15 -15.99 2.52
N GLU A 196 14.46 -16.10 2.32
CA GLU A 196 15.18 -17.38 2.42
C GLU A 196 15.17 -17.92 3.86
N PHE A 197 15.26 -17.04 4.86
CA PHE A 197 15.20 -17.44 6.27
C PHE A 197 13.80 -17.87 6.73
N GLY A 198 12.73 -17.27 6.19
CA GLY A 198 11.35 -17.67 6.49
C GLY A 198 10.93 -19.04 5.95
N ARG A 199 11.64 -19.55 4.93
CA ARG A 199 11.41 -20.89 4.34
C ARG A 199 12.19 -22.01 5.04
N SER A 200 13.07 -21.66 5.97
CA SER A 200 14.00 -22.60 6.64
C SER A 200 13.54 -23.02 8.04
N ARG A 201 12.30 -22.70 8.42
CA ARG A 201 11.67 -23.10 9.69
C ARG A 201 10.40 -23.89 9.44
#